data_AF-A0A1N7FBN8-F1
#
_entry.id   AF-A0A1N7FBN8-F1
#
_cell.length_a   1.000
_cell.length_b   1.000
_cell.length_c   1.000
_cell.angle_alpha   90.00
_cell.angle_beta   90.00
_cell.angle_gamma   90.00
#
_symmetry.space_group_name_H-M   'P 1'
#
loop_
_entity.id
_entity.type
_entity.pdbx_description
1 polymer ?
#
loop_
_entity_poly.entity_id
_entity_poly.type
_entity_poly.pdbx_seq_one_letter_code
_entity_poly.pdbx_strand_id
1 'polypeptide(L)'
;MLSRLPGRDWPTPVLTTAGKILRTVTPTTLPALVLIDTGAATTQTEIAAAINRDQSTISSHFQSLALETADVALIEHSDHGYRLTDTGSEILDRAVKTLQELGIELDTIDWTSATDKAQIKACLVPLSGSRSVAPFFLLDSVAARSAPGGHRSESQSAKVETVTRDVENRLQTMGKTTSNRQIRQIIDRFTDHNALRCEDDHLILTEKGLQHANLLHQVTEIVANRVVTEQSGTYASTDSVDEAVLRLRRDRISTSWSLENDDPQLIDHSHFYRQLKRIDFLDRPANEWNSFRWVTIENVGTNPTNAVVHKESGENKIRFEDMDPIAHLNDRDGQRLEINTLTDQQPSFEQKIEFLFPQPLPPGESLTIYYRLTWPNELAHYSSETQSISLTRYTHGVGDLQFGIVDKVDHVGVNCQQFIGEDDDLWDSVSNTPDYFAADERPELAPIHGEDYTGYLYTIRAPDYPGYRICYTPVE
;
A
#
# COMPACT_ATOMS: atom_id res chain seq x y z
N MET A 1 -24.23 4.18 -23.87
CA MET A 1 -23.40 5.35 -23.49
C MET A 1 -22.13 4.80 -22.87
N LEU A 2 -21.02 4.82 -23.60
CA LEU A 2 -19.73 4.28 -23.12
C LEU A 2 -19.15 5.27 -22.10
N SER A 3 -19.15 4.91 -20.82
CA SER A 3 -18.44 5.64 -19.77
C SER A 3 -16.95 5.63 -20.11
N ARG A 4 -16.33 6.82 -20.15
CA ARG A 4 -14.88 6.98 -20.34
C ARG A 4 -14.17 6.25 -19.21
N LEU A 5 -13.24 5.35 -19.53
CA LEU A 5 -12.24 4.89 -18.57
C LEU A 5 -11.27 6.06 -18.34
N PRO A 6 -11.22 6.68 -17.15
CA PRO A 6 -10.14 7.62 -16.84
C PRO A 6 -8.82 6.84 -16.87
N GLY A 7 -7.80 7.41 -17.52
CA GLY A 7 -6.44 6.85 -17.58
C GLY A 7 -5.76 6.95 -16.21
N ARG A 8 -6.27 6.23 -15.22
CA ARG A 8 -5.69 6.11 -13.88
C ARG A 8 -4.77 4.90 -13.87
N ASP A 9 -3.46 5.13 -13.74
CA ASP A 9 -2.51 4.08 -13.42
C ASP A 9 -2.76 3.62 -11.98
N TRP A 10 -3.27 2.41 -11.78
CA TRP A 10 -3.57 1.87 -10.45
C TRP A 10 -2.29 1.40 -9.74
N PRO A 11 -2.16 1.60 -8.40
CA PRO A 11 -1.05 1.04 -7.64
C PRO A 11 -1.00 -0.48 -7.78
N THR A 12 0.20 -1.04 -7.92
CA THR A 12 0.40 -2.49 -8.06
C THR A 12 -0.24 -3.31 -6.93
N PRO A 13 -0.20 -2.90 -5.64
CA PRO A 13 -0.89 -3.63 -4.58
C PRO A 13 -2.41 -3.66 -4.73
N VAL A 14 -3.05 -2.53 -5.04
CA VAL A 14 -4.51 -2.43 -5.23
C VAL A 14 -4.95 -3.26 -6.42
N LEU A 15 -4.26 -3.11 -7.56
CA LEU A 15 -4.54 -3.88 -8.76
C LEU A 15 -4.27 -5.38 -8.56
N THR A 16 -3.28 -5.74 -7.75
CA THR A 16 -3.03 -7.12 -7.33
C THR A 16 -4.20 -7.68 -6.54
N THR A 17 -4.72 -6.93 -5.57
CA THR A 17 -5.86 -7.35 -4.74
C THR A 17 -7.13 -7.47 -5.57
N ALA A 18 -7.43 -6.48 -6.42
CA ALA A 18 -8.54 -6.54 -7.37
C ALA A 18 -8.42 -7.75 -8.31
N GLY A 19 -7.23 -8.02 -8.85
CA GLY A 19 -6.96 -9.20 -9.68
C GLY A 19 -7.12 -10.51 -8.90
N LYS A 20 -6.72 -10.57 -7.63
CA LYS A 20 -6.95 -11.75 -6.77
C LYS A 20 -8.45 -11.99 -6.56
N ILE A 21 -9.23 -10.95 -6.28
CA ILE A 21 -10.68 -11.03 -6.12
C ILE A 21 -11.35 -11.48 -7.42
N LEU A 22 -11.03 -10.84 -8.55
CA LEU A 22 -11.63 -11.23 -9.83
C LEU A 22 -11.25 -12.66 -10.24
N ARG A 23 -10.06 -13.13 -9.86
CA ARG A 23 -9.68 -14.53 -10.05
C ARG A 23 -10.55 -15.50 -9.23
N THR A 24 -11.06 -15.07 -8.08
CA THR A 24 -11.99 -15.88 -7.28
C THR A 24 -13.40 -15.87 -7.85
N VAL A 25 -13.73 -14.95 -8.77
CA VAL A 25 -14.97 -14.99 -9.56
C VAL A 25 -14.80 -15.96 -10.73
N THR A 26 -15.25 -17.18 -10.52
CA THR A 26 -15.11 -18.31 -11.45
C THR A 26 -16.49 -18.84 -11.84
N PRO A 27 -16.58 -19.69 -12.88
CA PRO A 27 -17.85 -20.34 -13.24
C PRO A 27 -18.46 -21.21 -12.14
N THR A 28 -17.71 -21.54 -11.09
CA THR A 28 -18.22 -22.28 -9.92
C THR A 28 -18.64 -21.33 -8.80
N THR A 29 -17.86 -20.30 -8.53
CA THR A 29 -18.09 -19.38 -7.40
C THR A 29 -19.11 -18.30 -7.72
N LEU A 30 -19.18 -17.81 -8.96
CA LEU A 30 -20.19 -16.82 -9.35
C LEU A 30 -21.63 -17.34 -9.10
N PRO A 31 -22.03 -18.55 -9.56
CA PRO A 31 -23.33 -19.12 -9.21
C PRO A 31 -23.58 -19.18 -7.70
N ALA A 32 -22.56 -19.56 -6.92
CA ALA A 32 -22.68 -19.64 -5.47
C ALA A 32 -22.94 -18.25 -4.84
N LEU A 33 -22.24 -17.21 -5.30
CA LEU A 33 -22.46 -15.83 -4.84
C LEU A 33 -23.89 -15.37 -5.18
N VAL A 34 -24.40 -15.65 -6.38
CA VAL A 34 -25.79 -15.32 -6.78
C VAL A 34 -26.82 -16.05 -5.91
N LEU A 35 -26.61 -17.33 -5.61
CA LEU A 35 -27.51 -18.10 -4.75
C LEU A 35 -27.53 -17.60 -3.30
N ILE A 36 -26.39 -17.15 -2.79
CA ILE A 36 -26.28 -16.53 -1.47
C ILE A 36 -26.99 -15.17 -1.47
N ASP A 37 -26.74 -14.32 -2.48
CA ASP A 37 -27.35 -12.98 -2.61
C ASP A 37 -28.88 -13.02 -2.63
N THR A 38 -29.41 -13.94 -3.44
CA THR A 38 -30.86 -14.13 -3.60
C THR A 38 -31.52 -14.88 -2.44
N GLY A 39 -30.73 -15.42 -1.50
CA GLY A 39 -31.21 -16.28 -0.42
C GLY A 39 -31.77 -17.63 -0.89
N ALA A 40 -31.52 -18.02 -2.14
CA ALA A 40 -32.00 -19.28 -2.71
C ALA A 40 -31.27 -20.51 -2.13
N ALA A 41 -30.00 -20.34 -1.73
CA ALA A 41 -29.24 -21.33 -0.98
C ALA A 41 -28.17 -20.63 -0.13
N THR A 42 -28.16 -20.89 1.18
CA THR A 42 -27.23 -20.24 2.12
C THR A 42 -26.26 -21.22 2.76
N THR A 43 -26.52 -22.52 2.72
CA THR A 43 -25.60 -23.53 3.26
C THR A 43 -24.73 -24.15 2.17
N GLN A 44 -23.54 -24.62 2.57
CA GLN A 44 -22.60 -25.28 1.65
C GLN A 44 -23.23 -26.47 0.92
N THR A 45 -24.08 -27.23 1.62
CA THR A 45 -24.77 -28.41 1.08
C THR A 45 -25.82 -28.03 0.04
N GLU A 46 -26.64 -27.01 0.33
CA GLU A 46 -27.66 -26.53 -0.61
C GLU A 46 -27.03 -25.94 -1.86
N ILE A 47 -25.98 -25.13 -1.70
CA ILE A 47 -25.25 -24.52 -2.81
C ILE A 47 -24.60 -25.60 -3.68
N ALA A 48 -23.95 -26.59 -3.07
CA ALA A 48 -23.36 -27.73 -3.79
C ALA A 48 -24.39 -28.48 -4.63
N ALA A 49 -25.57 -28.74 -4.07
CA ALA A 49 -26.68 -29.38 -4.78
C ALA A 49 -27.20 -28.51 -5.93
N ALA A 50 -27.43 -27.21 -5.68
CA ALA A 50 -28.00 -26.28 -6.67
C ALA A 50 -27.09 -26.08 -7.89
N ILE A 51 -25.77 -26.12 -7.72
CA ILE A 51 -24.81 -25.93 -8.82
C ILE A 51 -24.24 -27.26 -9.35
N ASN A 52 -24.76 -28.40 -8.89
CA ASN A 52 -24.32 -29.75 -9.23
C ASN A 52 -22.79 -29.94 -9.07
N ARG A 53 -22.30 -29.75 -7.84
CA ARG A 53 -20.89 -29.88 -7.45
C ARG A 53 -20.75 -30.62 -6.12
N ASP A 54 -19.57 -31.19 -5.89
CA ASP A 54 -19.24 -31.80 -4.61
C ASP A 54 -19.09 -30.72 -3.53
N GLN A 55 -19.59 -31.02 -2.32
CA GLN A 55 -19.49 -30.13 -1.16
C GLN A 55 -18.03 -29.76 -0.85
N SER A 56 -17.09 -30.69 -1.01
CA SER A 56 -15.65 -30.43 -0.82
C SER A 56 -15.09 -29.39 -1.80
N THR A 57 -15.60 -29.37 -3.03
CA THR A 57 -15.22 -28.38 -4.06
C THR A 57 -15.73 -27.00 -3.68
N ILE A 58 -16.98 -26.90 -3.20
CA ILE A 58 -17.52 -25.63 -2.66
C ILE A 58 -16.68 -25.13 -1.49
N SER A 59 -16.30 -26.01 -0.57
CA SER A 59 -15.48 -25.66 0.61
C SER A 59 -14.17 -24.98 0.22
N SER A 60 -13.43 -25.59 -0.71
CA SER A 60 -12.13 -25.05 -1.17
C SER A 60 -12.28 -23.70 -1.86
N HIS A 61 -13.37 -23.52 -2.62
CA HIS A 61 -13.68 -22.25 -3.26
C HIS A 61 -14.11 -21.19 -2.24
N PHE A 62 -14.83 -21.56 -1.18
CA PHE A 62 -15.29 -20.64 -0.14
C PHE A 62 -14.15 -20.13 0.73
N GLN A 63 -13.14 -20.97 1.01
CA GLN A 63 -11.87 -20.52 1.60
C GLN A 63 -11.20 -19.44 0.73
N SER A 64 -11.30 -19.57 -0.60
CA SER A 64 -10.77 -18.58 -1.52
C SER A 64 -11.61 -17.29 -1.57
N LEU A 65 -12.94 -17.37 -1.37
CA LEU A 65 -13.86 -16.21 -1.36
C LEU A 65 -13.87 -15.48 0.00
N ALA A 66 -13.62 -16.20 1.09
CA ALA A 66 -13.41 -15.63 2.42
C ALA A 66 -12.07 -14.88 2.51
N LEU A 67 -11.18 -15.07 1.51
CA LEU A 67 -9.96 -14.29 1.30
C LEU A 67 -9.17 -14.06 2.60
N GLU A 68 -8.89 -15.11 3.39
CA GLU A 68 -8.20 -15.07 4.71
C GLU A 68 -6.85 -14.30 4.74
N THR A 69 -6.38 -13.78 3.61
CA THR A 69 -5.12 -13.06 3.42
C THR A 69 -5.26 -11.70 2.71
N ALA A 70 -6.48 -11.25 2.40
CA ALA A 70 -6.75 -9.92 1.84
C ALA A 70 -7.89 -9.29 2.65
N ASP A 71 -7.76 -8.01 2.99
CA ASP A 71 -8.70 -7.23 3.81
C ASP A 71 -10.07 -6.98 3.13
N VAL A 72 -10.50 -7.88 2.24
CA VAL A 72 -11.74 -7.78 1.46
C VAL A 72 -12.32 -9.17 1.27
N ALA A 73 -13.04 -9.70 2.27
CA ALA A 73 -13.80 -10.93 2.13
C ALA A 73 -15.07 -10.71 1.29
N LEU A 74 -15.43 -11.65 0.41
CA LEU A 74 -16.68 -11.58 -0.38
C LEU A 74 -17.85 -12.26 0.31
N ILE A 75 -17.57 -13.27 1.14
CA ILE A 75 -18.56 -13.99 1.93
C ILE A 75 -18.08 -14.08 3.37
N GLU A 76 -19.02 -14.19 4.29
CA GLU A 76 -18.75 -14.47 5.69
C GLU A 76 -19.66 -15.59 6.19
N HIS A 77 -19.18 -16.33 7.18
CA HIS A 77 -19.90 -17.46 7.77
C HIS A 77 -20.66 -17.01 9.02
N SER A 78 -21.95 -17.32 9.07
CA SER A 78 -22.84 -17.08 10.21
C SER A 78 -23.42 -18.39 10.74
N ASP A 79 -24.09 -18.35 11.90
CA ASP A 79 -24.75 -19.52 12.49
C ASP A 79 -25.82 -20.16 11.56
N HIS A 80 -26.28 -19.43 10.56
CA HIS A 80 -27.36 -19.82 9.64
C HIS A 80 -26.85 -20.10 8.21
N GLY A 81 -25.53 -20.18 8.00
CA GLY A 81 -24.90 -20.37 6.70
C GLY A 81 -24.06 -19.17 6.25
N TYR A 82 -23.80 -19.09 4.95
CA TYR A 82 -23.01 -18.03 4.33
C TYR A 82 -23.87 -16.84 3.94
N ARG A 83 -23.32 -15.64 4.10
CA ARG A 83 -23.89 -14.38 3.59
C ARG A 83 -22.82 -13.62 2.81
N LEU A 84 -23.25 -12.80 1.85
CA LEU A 84 -22.35 -11.85 1.19
C LEU A 84 -22.01 -10.73 2.17
N THR A 85 -20.76 -10.29 2.11
CA THR A 85 -20.37 -9.00 2.71
C THR A 85 -20.86 -7.86 1.81
N ASP A 86 -20.92 -6.63 2.30
CA ASP A 86 -21.27 -5.47 1.47
C ASP A 86 -20.38 -5.35 0.23
N THR A 87 -19.09 -5.61 0.38
CA THR A 87 -18.13 -5.64 -0.73
C THR A 87 -18.38 -6.82 -1.68
N GLY A 88 -18.75 -7.97 -1.13
CA GLY A 88 -19.16 -9.15 -1.89
C GLY A 88 -20.34 -8.86 -2.80
N SER A 89 -21.39 -8.22 -2.27
CA SER A 89 -22.56 -7.80 -3.03
C SER A 89 -22.21 -6.77 -4.11
N GLU A 90 -21.41 -5.74 -3.79
CA GLU A 90 -21.06 -4.74 -4.79
C GLU A 90 -20.24 -5.33 -5.95
N ILE A 91 -19.25 -6.18 -5.64
CA ILE A 91 -18.44 -6.85 -6.66
C ILE A 91 -19.26 -7.83 -7.48
N LEU A 92 -20.19 -8.55 -6.85
CA LEU A 92 -21.15 -9.41 -7.55
C LEU A 92 -21.98 -8.59 -8.54
N ASP A 93 -22.55 -7.47 -8.13
CA ASP A 93 -23.35 -6.59 -9.00
C ASP A 93 -22.56 -6.14 -10.24
N ARG A 94 -21.29 -5.74 -10.08
CA ARG A 94 -20.44 -5.37 -11.22
C ARG A 94 -20.18 -6.56 -12.14
N ALA A 95 -19.92 -7.74 -11.58
CA ALA A 95 -19.68 -8.95 -12.36
C ALA A 95 -20.95 -9.39 -13.12
N VAL A 96 -22.12 -9.37 -12.48
CA VAL A 96 -23.41 -9.67 -13.11
C VAL A 96 -23.69 -8.70 -14.25
N LYS A 97 -23.55 -7.39 -14.01
CA LYS A 97 -23.75 -6.36 -15.04
C LYS A 97 -22.82 -6.57 -16.23
N THR A 98 -21.55 -6.89 -15.98
CA THR A 98 -20.57 -7.19 -17.04
C THR A 98 -21.01 -8.39 -17.88
N LEU A 99 -21.53 -9.45 -17.25
CA LEU A 99 -22.02 -10.63 -17.97
C LEU A 99 -23.28 -10.32 -18.80
N GLN A 100 -24.19 -9.50 -18.27
CA GLN A 100 -25.37 -9.02 -19.01
C GLN A 100 -24.97 -8.19 -20.23
N GLU A 101 -23.99 -7.29 -20.10
CA GLU A 101 -23.45 -6.51 -21.22
C GLU A 101 -22.73 -7.39 -22.26
N LEU A 102 -22.28 -8.59 -21.86
CA LEU A 102 -21.75 -9.63 -22.75
C LEU A 102 -22.82 -10.60 -23.27
N GLY A 103 -24.11 -10.32 -23.01
CA GLY A 103 -25.25 -11.10 -23.51
C GLY A 103 -25.57 -12.35 -22.70
N ILE A 104 -25.20 -12.41 -21.42
CA ILE A 104 -25.60 -13.48 -20.49
C ILE A 104 -26.68 -12.98 -19.53
N GLU A 105 -27.89 -13.52 -19.67
CA GLU A 105 -29.03 -13.23 -18.79
C GLU A 105 -29.09 -14.27 -17.65
N LEU A 106 -28.57 -13.91 -16.47
CA LEU A 106 -28.40 -14.85 -15.34
C LEU A 106 -29.70 -15.43 -14.78
N ASP A 107 -30.82 -14.74 -14.93
CA ASP A 107 -32.17 -15.18 -14.54
C ASP A 107 -32.69 -16.33 -15.41
N THR A 108 -32.12 -16.50 -16.60
CA THR A 108 -32.46 -17.61 -17.51
C THR A 108 -31.52 -18.81 -17.40
N ILE A 109 -30.46 -18.69 -16.60
CA ILE A 109 -29.41 -19.72 -16.46
C ILE A 109 -29.90 -20.87 -15.58
N ASP A 110 -29.81 -22.09 -16.11
CA ASP A 110 -29.87 -23.30 -15.31
C ASP A 110 -28.48 -23.63 -14.76
N TRP A 111 -28.27 -23.40 -13.46
CA TRP A 111 -27.02 -23.71 -12.78
C TRP A 111 -26.67 -25.20 -12.71
N THR A 112 -27.53 -26.10 -13.20
CA THR A 112 -27.23 -27.52 -13.39
C THR A 112 -26.82 -27.84 -14.83
N SER A 113 -27.22 -27.02 -15.81
CA SER A 113 -26.93 -27.16 -17.24
C SER A 113 -25.42 -27.03 -17.53
N ALA A 114 -24.87 -28.02 -18.23
CA ALA A 114 -23.49 -27.98 -18.69
C ALA A 114 -23.26 -26.91 -19.78
N THR A 115 -24.29 -26.65 -20.60
CA THR A 115 -24.24 -25.66 -21.69
C THR A 115 -24.15 -24.24 -21.13
N ASP A 116 -24.99 -23.92 -20.15
CA ASP A 116 -25.07 -22.58 -19.56
C ASP A 116 -23.80 -22.26 -18.76
N LYS A 117 -23.29 -23.27 -18.01
CA LYS A 117 -21.97 -23.20 -17.38
C LYS A 117 -20.85 -22.95 -18.39
N ALA A 118 -20.92 -23.57 -19.57
CA ALA A 118 -19.92 -23.38 -20.62
C ALA A 118 -19.98 -21.96 -21.20
N GLN A 119 -21.17 -21.35 -21.31
CA GLN A 119 -21.34 -19.97 -21.75
C GLN A 119 -20.73 -18.97 -20.76
N ILE A 120 -21.02 -19.12 -19.45
CA ILE A 120 -20.41 -18.30 -18.39
C ILE A 120 -18.89 -18.50 -18.37
N LYS A 121 -18.44 -19.75 -18.46
CA LYS A 121 -17.00 -20.07 -18.56
C LYS A 121 -16.36 -19.38 -19.75
N ALA A 122 -16.95 -19.46 -20.94
CA ALA A 122 -16.41 -18.83 -22.13
C ALA A 122 -16.25 -17.30 -21.95
N CYS A 123 -17.14 -16.66 -21.20
CA CYS A 123 -17.00 -15.24 -20.85
C CYS A 123 -15.86 -15.01 -19.87
N LEU A 124 -15.79 -15.76 -18.76
CA LEU A 124 -14.84 -15.52 -17.68
C LEU A 124 -13.42 -16.07 -17.91
N VAL A 125 -13.18 -16.96 -18.87
CA VAL A 125 -11.86 -17.62 -19.06
C VAL A 125 -10.67 -16.64 -19.21
N PRO A 126 -10.79 -15.48 -19.90
CA PRO A 126 -9.69 -14.50 -19.95
C PRO A 126 -9.23 -14.03 -18.56
N LEU A 127 -10.16 -13.97 -17.59
CA LEU A 127 -9.90 -13.49 -16.23
C LEU A 127 -9.69 -14.64 -15.23
N SER A 128 -10.25 -15.81 -15.49
CA SER A 128 -10.19 -16.99 -14.60
C SER A 128 -9.11 -17.99 -15.03
N GLY A 129 -8.83 -18.98 -14.17
CA GLY A 129 -7.95 -20.12 -14.49
C GLY A 129 -6.43 -19.84 -14.48
N SER A 130 -6.00 -18.59 -14.28
CA SER A 130 -4.58 -18.26 -14.04
C SER A 130 -4.26 -18.32 -12.55
N ARG A 131 -3.13 -18.92 -12.17
CA ARG A 131 -2.59 -18.82 -10.80
C ARG A 131 -1.83 -17.51 -10.54
N SER A 132 -1.57 -16.73 -11.59
CA SER A 132 -0.87 -15.44 -11.56
C SER A 132 -1.84 -14.27 -11.70
N VAL A 133 -1.45 -13.11 -11.15
CA VAL A 133 -2.13 -11.81 -11.36
C VAL A 133 -1.71 -11.10 -12.65
N ALA A 134 -0.66 -11.60 -13.33
CA ALA A 134 -0.16 -11.04 -14.58
C ALA A 134 -1.23 -10.80 -15.69
N PRO A 135 -2.27 -11.65 -15.84
CA PRO A 135 -3.39 -11.36 -16.74
C PRO A 135 -4.08 -10.02 -16.52
N PHE A 136 -4.21 -9.60 -15.27
CA PHE A 136 -4.88 -8.35 -14.91
C PHE A 136 -3.97 -7.16 -15.17
N PHE A 137 -2.67 -7.27 -14.93
CA PHE A 137 -1.69 -6.25 -15.31
C PHE A 137 -1.62 -6.06 -16.82
N LEU A 138 -1.71 -7.15 -17.58
CA LEU A 138 -1.74 -7.10 -19.03
C LEU A 138 -3.00 -6.38 -19.52
N LEU A 139 -4.17 -6.76 -18.99
CA LEU A 139 -5.43 -6.16 -19.36
C LEU A 139 -5.49 -4.66 -19.02
N ASP A 140 -5.01 -4.28 -17.84
CA ASP A 140 -4.90 -2.90 -17.38
C ASP A 140 -3.96 -2.07 -18.28
N SER A 141 -2.75 -2.58 -18.58
CA SER A 141 -1.78 -1.90 -19.46
C SER A 141 -2.32 -1.69 -20.87
N VAL A 142 -3.01 -2.69 -21.45
CA VAL A 142 -3.65 -2.52 -22.76
C VAL A 142 -4.78 -1.48 -22.69
N ALA A 143 -5.61 -1.51 -21.65
CA ALA A 143 -6.73 -0.59 -21.48
C ALA A 143 -6.29 0.86 -21.31
N ALA A 144 -5.30 1.12 -20.45
CA ALA A 144 -4.74 2.44 -20.21
C ALA A 144 -4.22 3.10 -21.50
N ARG A 145 -3.66 2.29 -22.40
CA ARG A 145 -3.06 2.73 -23.67
C ARG A 145 -4.04 2.76 -24.84
N SER A 146 -5.20 2.13 -24.69
CA SER A 146 -6.27 2.12 -25.69
C SER A 146 -7.30 3.23 -25.45
N ALA A 147 -7.21 3.97 -24.33
CA ALA A 147 -8.15 5.03 -23.97
C ALA A 147 -8.00 6.27 -24.88
N PRO A 148 -9.11 6.91 -25.32
CA PRO A 148 -9.07 8.09 -26.17
C PRO A 148 -8.62 9.33 -25.38
N GLY A 149 -7.32 9.59 -25.33
CA GLY A 149 -6.73 10.69 -24.56
C GLY A 149 -5.32 11.05 -24.98
N GLY A 150 -5.12 11.43 -26.25
CA GLY A 150 -3.85 11.95 -26.75
C GLY A 150 -4.00 12.40 -28.22
N HIS A 151 -3.45 13.56 -28.57
CA HIS A 151 -3.57 14.13 -29.91
C HIS A 151 -3.09 13.17 -31.02
N ARG A 152 -3.93 13.03 -32.05
CA ARG A 152 -3.74 12.36 -33.37
C ARG A 152 -3.95 10.84 -33.43
N SER A 153 -5.14 10.46 -33.94
CA SER A 153 -5.40 9.61 -35.12
C SER A 153 -4.63 8.30 -35.39
N GLU A 154 -3.81 7.79 -34.48
CA GLU A 154 -3.15 6.49 -34.63
C GLU A 154 -3.72 5.51 -33.60
N SER A 155 -4.53 4.58 -34.10
CA SER A 155 -4.92 3.26 -33.54
C SER A 155 -5.04 3.13 -32.02
N GLN A 156 -6.27 2.92 -31.51
CA GLN A 156 -6.58 2.43 -30.14
C GLN A 156 -5.94 1.06 -29.89
N SER A 157 -4.63 1.04 -29.71
CA SER A 157 -3.82 -0.17 -29.75
C SER A 157 -2.55 0.01 -28.93
N ALA A 158 -2.13 -1.03 -28.24
CA ALA A 158 -0.97 -1.02 -27.36
C ALA A 158 0.12 -1.94 -27.91
N LYS A 159 1.36 -1.44 -28.08
CA LYS A 159 2.48 -2.27 -28.53
C LYS A 159 2.75 -3.40 -27.55
N VAL A 160 2.91 -4.63 -28.06
CA VAL A 160 3.19 -5.83 -27.25
C VAL A 160 4.41 -5.64 -26.38
N GLU A 161 5.50 -5.08 -26.92
CA GLU A 161 6.73 -4.80 -26.17
C GLU A 161 6.47 -3.89 -24.95
N THR A 162 5.71 -2.81 -25.14
CA THR A 162 5.37 -1.88 -24.07
C THR A 162 4.55 -2.55 -22.97
N VAL A 163 3.50 -3.29 -23.37
CA VAL A 163 2.64 -4.02 -22.43
C VAL A 163 3.43 -5.08 -21.67
N THR A 164 4.34 -5.77 -22.35
CA THR A 164 5.22 -6.77 -21.75
C THR A 164 6.07 -6.15 -20.65
N ARG A 165 6.74 -5.03 -20.96
CA ARG A 165 7.55 -4.29 -19.99
C ARG A 165 6.73 -3.77 -18.80
N ASP A 166 5.52 -3.26 -19.04
CA ASP A 166 4.63 -2.80 -17.95
C ASP A 166 4.27 -3.96 -16.99
N VAL A 167 3.97 -5.14 -17.54
CA VAL A 167 3.69 -6.35 -16.74
C VAL A 167 4.92 -6.82 -15.97
N GLU A 168 6.10 -6.81 -16.61
CA GLU A 168 7.38 -7.19 -15.98
C GLU A 168 7.71 -6.25 -14.81
N ASN A 169 7.62 -4.93 -15.03
CA ASN A 169 7.87 -3.92 -14.02
C ASN A 169 6.94 -4.13 -12.80
N ARG A 170 5.63 -4.31 -13.04
CA ARG A 170 4.66 -4.52 -11.95
C ARG A 170 4.92 -5.82 -11.19
N LEU A 171 5.33 -6.90 -11.85
CA LEU A 171 5.70 -8.14 -11.17
C LEU A 171 7.02 -7.99 -10.39
N GLN A 172 7.99 -7.26 -10.93
CA GLN A 172 9.26 -6.98 -10.26
C GLN A 172 9.05 -6.20 -8.96
N THR A 173 8.13 -5.21 -8.94
CA THR A 173 7.71 -4.51 -7.72
C THR A 173 7.19 -5.48 -6.64
N MET A 174 6.63 -6.62 -7.04
CA MET A 174 6.16 -7.66 -6.12
C MET A 174 7.22 -8.70 -5.76
N GLY A 175 8.48 -8.52 -6.15
CA GLY A 175 9.55 -9.51 -6.00
C GLY A 175 9.31 -10.78 -6.85
N LYS A 176 8.53 -10.66 -7.94
CA LYS A 176 8.21 -11.78 -8.84
C LYS A 176 8.77 -11.52 -10.23
N THR A 177 9.13 -12.59 -10.91
CA THR A 177 9.57 -12.52 -12.31
C THR A 177 8.59 -13.29 -13.18
N THR A 178 8.41 -12.84 -14.41
CA THR A 178 7.75 -13.60 -15.48
C THR A 178 8.66 -13.66 -16.68
N SER A 179 8.47 -14.67 -17.53
CA SER A 179 9.15 -14.74 -18.81
C SER A 179 8.28 -14.13 -19.92
N ASN A 180 8.93 -13.60 -20.96
CA ASN A 180 8.28 -13.21 -22.21
C ASN A 180 7.39 -14.31 -22.78
N ARG A 181 7.78 -15.59 -22.62
CA ARG A 181 6.98 -16.74 -23.03
C ARG A 181 5.65 -16.81 -22.28
N GLN A 182 5.66 -16.58 -20.97
CA GLN A 182 4.44 -16.60 -20.14
C GLN A 182 3.53 -15.42 -20.47
N ILE A 183 4.09 -14.23 -20.72
CA ILE A 183 3.31 -13.06 -21.16
C ILE A 183 2.63 -13.34 -22.50
N ARG A 184 3.35 -13.92 -23.47
CA ARG A 184 2.76 -14.35 -24.75
C ARG A 184 1.65 -15.39 -24.57
N GLN A 185 1.81 -16.37 -23.69
CA GLN A 185 0.74 -17.32 -23.38
C GLN A 185 -0.50 -16.65 -22.78
N ILE A 186 -0.33 -15.57 -22.02
CA ILE A 186 -1.45 -14.76 -21.53
C ILE A 186 -2.10 -14.03 -22.71
N ILE A 187 -1.33 -13.38 -23.58
CA ILE A 187 -1.85 -12.71 -24.79
C ILE A 187 -2.66 -13.70 -25.65
N ASP A 188 -2.07 -14.85 -25.98
CA ASP A 188 -2.70 -15.90 -26.78
C ASP A 188 -4.05 -16.31 -26.17
N ARG A 189 -4.09 -16.51 -24.85
CA ARG A 189 -5.33 -16.82 -24.14
C ARG A 189 -6.38 -15.71 -24.27
N PHE A 190 -6.00 -14.44 -24.17
CA PHE A 190 -6.96 -13.34 -24.37
C PHE A 190 -7.44 -13.28 -25.82
N THR A 191 -6.58 -13.58 -26.79
CA THR A 191 -6.92 -13.63 -28.21
C THR A 191 -7.84 -14.80 -28.56
N ASP A 192 -7.52 -16.01 -28.08
CA ASP A 192 -8.33 -17.24 -28.27
C ASP A 192 -9.76 -17.09 -27.74
N HIS A 193 -9.93 -16.25 -26.72
CA HIS A 193 -11.23 -15.99 -26.09
C HIS A 193 -11.84 -14.64 -26.49
N ASN A 194 -11.36 -14.06 -27.61
CA ASN A 194 -11.88 -12.84 -28.23
C ASN A 194 -11.94 -11.63 -27.28
N ALA A 195 -11.02 -11.53 -26.33
CA ALA A 195 -10.85 -10.35 -25.46
C ALA A 195 -9.79 -9.38 -26.02
N LEU A 196 -8.83 -9.88 -26.80
CA LEU A 196 -7.84 -9.08 -27.50
C LEU A 196 -7.74 -9.47 -28.98
N ARG A 197 -7.36 -8.53 -29.83
CA ARG A 197 -6.83 -8.78 -31.17
C ARG A 197 -5.36 -8.37 -31.20
N CYS A 198 -4.55 -9.11 -31.94
CA CYS A 198 -3.14 -8.80 -32.16
C CYS A 198 -2.95 -8.52 -33.66
N GLU A 199 -2.65 -7.27 -34.01
CA GLU A 199 -2.45 -6.80 -35.39
C GLU A 199 -1.07 -6.13 -35.46
N ASP A 200 -0.14 -6.66 -36.26
CA ASP A 200 1.21 -6.11 -36.46
C ASP A 200 1.93 -5.69 -35.15
N ASP A 201 1.95 -6.58 -34.16
CA ASP A 201 2.54 -6.38 -32.83
C ASP A 201 1.82 -5.34 -31.94
N HIS A 202 0.58 -5.00 -32.27
CA HIS A 202 -0.28 -4.15 -31.46
C HIS A 202 -1.48 -4.95 -30.93
N LEU A 203 -1.73 -4.79 -29.63
CA LEU A 203 -2.86 -5.36 -28.91
C LEU A 203 -4.03 -4.37 -28.93
N ILE A 204 -5.19 -4.84 -29.34
CA ILE A 204 -6.42 -4.06 -29.44
C ILE A 204 -7.48 -4.73 -28.58
N LEU A 205 -8.12 -3.97 -27.69
CA LEU A 205 -9.27 -4.48 -26.93
C LEU A 205 -10.46 -4.69 -27.86
N THR A 206 -11.04 -5.88 -27.80
CA THR A 206 -12.38 -6.11 -28.35
C THR A 206 -13.42 -5.52 -27.40
N GLU A 207 -14.69 -5.53 -27.79
CA GLU A 207 -15.80 -5.19 -26.89
C GLU A 207 -15.76 -6.02 -25.60
N LYS A 208 -15.51 -7.33 -25.72
CA LYS A 208 -15.37 -8.22 -24.56
C LYS A 208 -14.15 -7.86 -23.69
N GLY A 209 -13.03 -7.53 -24.31
CA GLY A 209 -11.84 -7.05 -23.59
C GLY A 209 -12.11 -5.76 -22.84
N LEU A 210 -12.82 -4.82 -23.46
CA LEU A 210 -13.20 -3.56 -22.85
C LEU A 210 -14.11 -3.79 -21.63
N GLN A 211 -15.07 -4.70 -21.72
CA GLN A 211 -15.93 -5.01 -20.58
C GLN A 211 -15.18 -5.68 -19.43
N HIS A 212 -14.22 -6.54 -19.73
CA HIS A 212 -13.34 -7.08 -18.70
C HIS A 212 -12.43 -6.01 -18.08
N ALA A 213 -11.93 -5.05 -18.87
CA ALA A 213 -11.14 -3.94 -18.36
C ALA A 213 -11.98 -3.01 -17.49
N ASN A 214 -13.24 -2.73 -17.87
CA ASN A 214 -14.20 -1.99 -17.06
C ASN A 214 -14.49 -2.69 -15.73
N LEU A 215 -14.71 -4.01 -15.75
CA LEU A 215 -14.90 -4.78 -14.53
C LEU A 215 -13.67 -4.72 -13.62
N LEU A 216 -12.46 -4.88 -14.19
CA LEU A 216 -11.21 -4.74 -13.44
C LEU A 216 -11.09 -3.35 -12.82
N HIS A 217 -11.39 -2.29 -13.57
CA HIS A 217 -11.36 -0.93 -13.09
C HIS A 217 -12.34 -0.71 -11.92
N GLN A 218 -13.60 -1.12 -12.08
CA GLN A 218 -14.64 -0.97 -11.04
C GLN A 218 -14.31 -1.76 -9.77
N VAL A 219 -13.81 -2.98 -9.90
CA VAL A 219 -13.37 -3.74 -8.71
C VAL A 219 -12.13 -3.10 -8.08
N THR A 220 -11.24 -2.52 -8.87
CA THR A 220 -10.07 -1.79 -8.34
C THR A 220 -10.50 -0.53 -7.58
N GLU A 221 -11.53 0.18 -8.03
CA GLU A 221 -12.14 1.29 -7.30
C GLU A 221 -12.74 0.84 -5.96
N ILE A 222 -13.51 -0.25 -5.96
CA ILE A 222 -14.10 -0.81 -4.73
C ILE A 222 -13.00 -1.19 -3.73
N VAL A 223 -11.95 -1.87 -4.19
CA VAL A 223 -10.82 -2.26 -3.35
C VAL A 223 -10.08 -1.02 -2.83
N ALA A 224 -9.83 -0.03 -3.69
CA ALA A 224 -9.20 1.22 -3.27
C ALA A 224 -10.02 1.92 -2.18
N ASN A 225 -11.33 2.01 -2.36
CA ASN A 225 -12.24 2.63 -1.39
C ASN A 225 -12.33 1.83 -0.08
N ARG A 226 -12.27 0.50 -0.12
CA ARG A 226 -12.35 -0.34 1.09
C ARG A 226 -11.07 -0.37 1.90
N VAL A 227 -9.92 -0.37 1.22
CA VAL A 227 -8.62 -0.12 1.84
C VAL A 227 -8.59 1.27 2.52
N VAL A 228 -9.45 2.21 2.10
CA VAL A 228 -9.68 3.51 2.75
C VAL A 228 -10.73 3.43 3.89
N THR A 229 -11.79 2.62 3.74
CA THR A 229 -12.94 2.60 4.68
C THR A 229 -12.72 1.75 5.94
N GLU A 230 -11.97 0.65 5.87
CA GLU A 230 -11.68 -0.18 7.08
C GLU A 230 -10.69 0.49 8.05
N GLN A 231 -10.07 1.59 7.62
CA GLN A 231 -9.19 2.45 8.43
C GLN A 231 -9.88 3.72 8.95
N SER A 232 -11.09 4.04 8.48
CA SER A 232 -11.80 5.27 8.84
C SER A 232 -13.12 4.98 9.56
N GLY A 233 -13.00 4.63 10.83
CA GLY A 233 -14.11 4.72 11.78
C GLY A 233 -14.51 6.18 12.01
N THR A 234 -15.44 6.67 11.18
CA THR A 234 -16.22 7.91 11.37
C THR A 234 -15.43 9.20 11.56
N TYR A 235 -15.11 9.91 10.48
CA TYR A 235 -15.08 11.38 10.50
C TYR A 235 -15.56 11.98 9.18
N ALA A 236 -16.25 13.11 9.31
CA ALA A 236 -16.93 13.80 8.24
C ALA A 236 -15.96 14.51 7.28
N SER A 237 -16.21 14.37 5.97
CA SER A 237 -15.91 15.35 4.91
C SER A 237 -14.46 15.88 4.84
N THR A 238 -13.56 15.14 4.19
CA THR A 238 -12.24 15.61 3.72
C THR A 238 -11.83 14.91 2.42
N ASP A 239 -12.52 15.19 1.31
CA ASP A 239 -12.27 14.56 0.01
C ASP A 239 -10.88 14.86 -0.62
N SER A 240 -10.05 15.76 -0.06
CA SER A 240 -8.72 16.11 -0.62
C SER A 240 -7.54 15.37 0.03
N VAL A 241 -7.65 14.96 1.30
CA VAL A 241 -6.54 14.30 2.02
C VAL A 241 -6.41 12.82 1.61
N ASP A 242 -7.53 12.19 1.25
CA ASP A 242 -7.57 10.76 0.93
C ASP A 242 -6.97 10.43 -0.46
N GLU A 243 -7.17 11.30 -1.48
CA GLU A 243 -6.54 11.12 -2.80
C GLU A 243 -5.02 11.41 -2.75
N ALA A 244 -4.60 12.34 -1.88
CA ALA A 244 -3.21 12.66 -1.57
C ALA A 244 -2.45 11.49 -0.93
N VAL A 245 -3.05 10.86 0.08
CA VAL A 245 -2.53 9.67 0.75
C VAL A 245 -2.43 8.48 -0.23
N LEU A 246 -3.42 8.28 -1.11
CA LEU A 246 -3.36 7.24 -2.15
C LEU A 246 -2.25 7.45 -3.19
N ARG A 247 -1.87 8.70 -3.48
CA ARG A 247 -0.69 9.02 -4.30
C ARG A 247 0.61 8.75 -3.53
N LEU A 248 0.69 9.10 -2.25
CA LEU A 248 1.86 8.79 -1.40
C LEU A 248 2.11 7.28 -1.28
N ARG A 249 1.06 6.46 -1.13
CA ARG A 249 1.17 4.99 -1.11
C ARG A 249 1.77 4.39 -2.39
N ARG A 250 1.78 5.12 -3.51
CA ARG A 250 2.42 4.71 -4.77
C ARG A 250 3.92 4.99 -4.77
N ASP A 251 4.32 6.09 -4.13
CA ASP A 251 5.70 6.58 -4.15
C ASP A 251 6.53 6.04 -2.99
N ARG A 252 5.98 6.03 -1.76
CA ARG A 252 6.58 5.47 -0.54
C ARG A 252 5.50 5.04 0.46
N ILE A 253 5.35 3.73 0.68
CA ILE A 253 4.32 3.16 1.57
C ILE A 253 4.56 3.65 3.00
N SER A 254 5.81 3.66 3.44
CA SER A 254 6.19 4.09 4.79
C SER A 254 5.85 5.55 5.08
N THR A 255 5.98 6.45 4.09
CA THR A 255 5.64 7.87 4.24
C THR A 255 4.14 8.03 4.45
N SER A 256 3.33 7.34 3.66
CA SER A 256 1.88 7.36 3.80
C SER A 256 1.45 6.86 5.17
N TRP A 257 1.94 5.70 5.59
CA TRP A 257 1.57 5.11 6.88
C TRP A 257 2.10 5.87 8.07
N SER A 258 3.21 6.61 7.92
CA SER A 258 3.69 7.50 8.98
C SER A 258 2.77 8.73 9.14
N LEU A 259 2.18 9.22 8.05
CA LEU A 259 1.25 10.36 8.06
C LEU A 259 -0.13 9.97 8.57
N GLU A 260 -0.64 8.80 8.17
CA GLU A 260 -1.85 8.19 8.70
C GLU A 260 -1.69 7.93 10.21
N ASN A 261 -2.66 8.29 11.04
CA ASN A 261 -2.58 8.11 12.50
C ASN A 261 -3.93 7.63 13.04
N ASP A 262 -4.28 6.43 12.60
CA ASP A 262 -5.62 5.87 12.85
C ASP A 262 -5.69 5.15 14.21
N ASP A 263 -4.53 4.93 14.85
CA ASP A 263 -4.44 4.31 16.17
C ASP A 263 -4.34 5.39 17.27
N PRO A 264 -5.39 5.58 18.08
CA PRO A 264 -5.39 6.56 19.16
C PRO A 264 -4.30 6.30 20.22
N GLN A 265 -3.81 5.06 20.35
CA GLN A 265 -2.74 4.74 21.31
C GLN A 265 -1.37 5.30 20.89
N LEU A 266 -1.22 5.68 19.62
CA LEU A 266 0.02 6.25 19.08
C LEU A 266 0.03 7.77 19.08
N ILE A 267 -1.10 8.40 19.40
CA ILE A 267 -1.23 9.84 19.47
C ILE A 267 -0.78 10.32 20.85
N ASP A 268 0.26 11.15 20.88
CA ASP A 268 0.79 11.68 22.13
C ASP A 268 0.05 12.95 22.54
N HIS A 269 -0.84 12.77 23.52
CA HIS A 269 -1.64 13.83 24.13
C HIS A 269 -1.03 14.44 25.39
N SER A 270 0.19 14.05 25.78
CA SER A 270 0.78 14.47 27.05
C SER A 270 2.00 15.35 26.87
N HIS A 271 2.74 15.20 25.77
CA HIS A 271 4.04 15.82 25.63
C HIS A 271 4.11 16.89 24.54
N PHE A 272 4.78 17.98 24.86
CA PHE A 272 5.33 18.91 23.88
C PHE A 272 6.76 18.50 23.53
N TYR A 273 7.05 18.39 22.23
CA TYR A 273 8.35 17.94 21.76
C TYR A 273 9.26 19.15 21.56
N ARG A 274 9.90 19.61 22.64
CA ARG A 274 10.80 20.79 22.60
C ARG A 274 11.83 20.68 21.48
N GLN A 275 12.41 19.50 21.30
CA GLN A 275 13.34 19.21 20.21
C GLN A 275 13.10 17.80 19.67
N LEU A 276 13.02 17.68 18.36
CA LEU A 276 13.00 16.41 17.64
C LEU A 276 14.13 16.43 16.61
N LYS A 277 15.24 15.75 16.94
CA LYS A 277 16.35 15.55 16.00
C LYS A 277 16.32 14.12 15.47
N ARG A 278 16.33 13.95 14.16
CA ARG A 278 16.44 12.67 13.45
C ARG A 278 17.48 12.79 12.34
N ILE A 279 18.46 11.90 12.37
CA ILE A 279 19.43 11.75 11.30
C ILE A 279 19.34 10.31 10.79
N ASP A 280 18.97 10.17 9.53
CA ASP A 280 18.90 8.87 8.86
C ASP A 280 20.22 8.58 8.17
N PHE A 281 20.86 7.50 8.60
CA PHE A 281 22.11 6.98 8.07
C PHE A 281 21.80 5.88 7.04
N LEU A 282 22.26 6.09 5.81
CA LEU A 282 22.00 5.23 4.67
C LEU A 282 23.24 4.37 4.39
N ASP A 283 23.35 3.21 5.03
CA ASP A 283 24.45 2.27 4.80
C ASP A 283 24.17 1.43 3.56
N ARG A 284 24.47 1.98 2.38
CA ARG A 284 24.28 1.28 1.09
C ARG A 284 25.10 -0.01 0.98
N PRO A 285 26.37 -0.09 1.42
CA PRO A 285 27.13 -1.34 1.44
C PRO A 285 26.48 -2.47 2.26
N ALA A 286 25.98 -2.15 3.46
CA ALA A 286 25.28 -3.13 4.30
C ALA A 286 23.80 -3.31 3.89
N ASN A 287 23.29 -2.42 3.03
CA ASN A 287 21.87 -2.29 2.69
C ASN A 287 21.00 -2.05 3.94
N GLU A 288 21.50 -1.25 4.89
CA GLU A 288 20.85 -0.95 6.15
C GLU A 288 20.47 0.52 6.25
N TRP A 289 19.27 0.78 6.78
CA TRP A 289 18.88 2.11 7.22
C TRP A 289 18.97 2.18 8.74
N ASN A 290 19.65 3.20 9.26
CA ASN A 290 19.73 3.45 10.70
C ASN A 290 19.19 4.85 11.00
N SER A 291 18.28 4.98 11.95
CA SER A 291 17.74 6.28 12.36
C SER A 291 18.26 6.63 13.75
N PHE A 292 19.12 7.64 13.82
CA PHE A 292 19.61 8.20 15.08
C PHE A 292 18.73 9.36 15.51
N ARG A 293 18.23 9.31 16.75
CA ARG A 293 17.26 10.29 17.24
C ARG A 293 17.62 10.83 18.61
N TRP A 294 17.40 12.13 18.77
CA TRP A 294 17.49 12.84 20.04
C TRP A 294 16.19 13.62 20.22
N VAL A 295 15.44 13.24 21.25
CA VAL A 295 14.07 13.73 21.46
C VAL A 295 13.96 14.30 22.86
N THR A 296 13.77 15.61 22.94
CA THR A 296 13.54 16.33 24.20
C THR A 296 12.05 16.59 24.33
N ILE A 297 11.42 15.94 25.30
CA ILE A 297 9.99 16.05 25.58
C ILE A 297 9.76 16.79 26.89
N GLU A 298 8.68 17.55 26.94
CA GLU A 298 8.14 18.18 28.14
C GLU A 298 6.73 17.64 28.39
N ASN A 299 6.45 17.15 29.60
CA ASN A 299 5.09 16.76 29.96
C ASN A 299 4.25 18.02 30.19
N VAL A 300 3.39 18.36 29.23
CA VAL A 300 2.46 19.51 29.33
C VAL A 300 1.07 19.08 29.78
N GLY A 301 0.88 17.78 30.03
CA GLY A 301 -0.33 17.22 30.61
C GLY A 301 -0.49 17.54 32.09
N THR A 302 -1.53 16.96 32.70
CA THR A 302 -1.87 17.18 34.11
C THR A 302 -1.43 16.05 35.03
N ASN A 303 -1.01 14.91 34.48
CA ASN A 303 -0.59 13.72 35.21
C ASN A 303 0.85 13.33 34.84
N PRO A 304 1.61 12.69 35.76
CA PRO A 304 2.89 12.11 35.41
C PRO A 304 2.74 11.04 34.32
N THR A 305 3.71 10.97 33.41
CA THR A 305 3.77 9.98 32.33
C THR A 305 4.91 8.99 32.59
N ASN A 306 4.73 7.71 32.22
CA ASN A 306 5.74 6.68 32.47
C ASN A 306 6.50 6.25 31.21
N ALA A 307 6.06 6.71 30.05
CA ALA A 307 6.60 6.27 28.78
C ALA A 307 6.29 7.28 27.67
N VAL A 308 6.96 7.11 26.54
CA VAL A 308 6.54 7.68 25.27
C VAL A 308 6.43 6.57 24.22
N VAL A 309 5.37 6.64 23.42
CA VAL A 309 5.13 5.69 22.34
C VAL A 309 5.56 6.29 21.02
N HIS A 310 6.16 5.47 20.18
CA HIS A 310 6.67 5.84 18.87
C HIS A 310 6.20 4.83 17.82
N LYS A 311 5.91 5.35 16.62
CA LYS A 311 5.60 4.55 15.45
C LYS A 311 6.67 4.75 14.39
N GLU A 312 7.24 3.65 13.91
CA GLU A 312 8.08 3.64 12.71
C GLU A 312 7.47 2.78 11.62
N SER A 313 7.55 3.25 10.38
CA SER A 313 7.04 2.55 9.20
C SER A 313 8.16 2.39 8.18
N GLY A 314 8.24 1.23 7.54
CA GLY A 314 9.24 0.91 6.51
C GLY A 314 8.62 0.37 5.22
N GLU A 315 9.45 0.21 4.19
CA GLU A 315 9.09 -0.32 2.88
C GLU A 315 9.16 -1.85 2.81
N ASN A 316 9.74 -2.51 3.83
CA ASN A 316 9.66 -3.97 4.00
C ASN A 316 9.15 -4.37 5.40
N LYS A 317 8.70 -5.62 5.54
CA LYS A 317 8.27 -6.17 6.82
C LYS A 317 9.49 -6.60 7.64
N ILE A 318 9.51 -6.20 8.91
CA ILE A 318 10.57 -6.55 9.86
C ILE A 318 9.96 -7.13 11.15
N ARG A 319 10.74 -7.89 11.93
CA ARG A 319 10.36 -8.25 13.30
C ARG A 319 10.97 -7.25 14.26
N PHE A 320 10.27 -6.93 15.35
CA PHE A 320 10.80 -6.01 16.38
C PHE A 320 12.22 -6.40 16.89
N GLU A 321 12.49 -7.70 17.04
CA GLU A 321 13.81 -8.20 17.46
C GLU A 321 14.93 -7.93 16.43
N ASP A 322 14.58 -7.86 15.15
CA ASP A 322 15.52 -7.60 14.05
C ASP A 322 15.81 -6.09 13.88
N MET A 323 15.01 -5.21 14.49
CA MET A 323 15.26 -3.76 14.47
C MET A 323 16.41 -3.31 15.38
N ASP A 324 16.82 -4.17 16.32
CA ASP A 324 17.80 -3.86 17.38
C ASP A 324 17.57 -2.46 18.02
N PRO A 325 16.39 -2.18 18.59
CA PRO A 325 16.10 -0.87 19.14
C PRO A 325 16.96 -0.62 20.37
N ILE A 326 17.66 0.52 20.39
CA ILE A 326 18.49 0.96 21.51
C ILE A 326 18.00 2.33 21.95
N ALA A 327 17.73 2.50 23.24
CA ALA A 327 17.31 3.79 23.81
C ALA A 327 18.00 4.08 25.15
N HIS A 328 18.38 5.33 25.36
CA HIS A 328 19.05 5.83 26.55
C HIS A 328 18.49 7.20 26.96
N LEU A 329 18.51 7.47 28.25
CA LEU A 329 18.15 8.77 28.82
C LEU A 329 19.32 9.77 28.67
N ASN A 330 19.01 11.01 28.29
CA ASN A 330 19.91 12.13 28.01
C ASN A 330 20.74 11.97 26.73
N ASP A 331 21.64 10.99 26.69
CA ASP A 331 22.54 10.77 25.56
C ASP A 331 22.87 9.27 25.39
N ARG A 332 23.72 8.96 24.40
CA ARG A 332 24.14 7.59 24.06
C ARG A 332 24.76 6.83 25.24
N ASP A 333 25.45 7.52 26.14
CA ASP A 333 26.18 6.93 27.27
C ASP A 333 25.35 6.98 28.57
N GLY A 334 24.12 7.48 28.49
CA GLY A 334 23.20 7.60 29.61
C GLY A 334 22.57 6.28 30.05
N GLN A 335 21.53 6.39 30.89
CA GLN A 335 20.84 5.21 31.42
C GLN A 335 20.04 4.53 30.31
N ARG A 336 20.30 3.24 30.04
CA ARG A 336 19.52 2.44 29.09
C ARG A 336 18.06 2.34 29.53
N LEU A 337 17.14 2.62 28.61
CA LEU A 337 15.71 2.51 28.82
C LEU A 337 15.22 1.10 28.47
N GLU A 338 14.16 0.66 29.15
CA GLU A 338 13.41 -0.53 28.75
C GLU A 338 12.50 -0.17 27.58
N ILE A 339 12.38 -1.09 26.62
CA ILE A 339 11.66 -0.87 25.36
C ILE A 339 10.71 -2.03 25.17
N ASN A 340 9.42 -1.72 25.03
CA ASN A 340 8.40 -2.70 24.70
C ASN A 340 7.98 -2.57 23.23
N THR A 341 7.62 -3.69 22.62
CA THR A 341 6.85 -3.70 21.38
C THR A 341 5.36 -3.70 21.71
N LEU A 342 4.63 -2.79 21.06
CA LEU A 342 3.15 -2.78 21.05
C LEU A 342 2.60 -3.36 19.74
N THR A 343 3.47 -3.81 18.83
CA THR A 343 3.06 -4.46 17.58
C THR A 343 2.68 -5.92 17.83
N ASP A 344 1.39 -6.22 17.70
CA ASP A 344 0.83 -7.56 17.92
C ASP A 344 1.22 -8.57 16.84
N GLN A 345 1.17 -8.16 15.57
CA GLN A 345 1.43 -9.04 14.42
C GLN A 345 2.83 -8.81 13.87
N GLN A 346 3.64 -9.88 13.81
CA GLN A 346 5.02 -9.83 13.34
C GLN A 346 5.25 -10.88 12.24
N PRO A 347 6.05 -10.60 11.19
CA PRO A 347 6.71 -9.32 10.91
C PRO A 347 5.72 -8.28 10.38
N SER A 348 6.02 -7.01 10.62
CA SER A 348 5.18 -5.87 10.24
C SER A 348 6.00 -4.79 9.54
N PHE A 349 5.35 -4.10 8.61
CA PHE A 349 5.85 -2.86 7.99
C PHE A 349 5.76 -1.68 8.96
N GLU A 350 4.94 -1.79 10.01
CA GLU A 350 4.78 -0.79 11.06
C GLU A 350 5.19 -1.37 12.42
N GLN A 351 6.06 -0.66 13.12
CA GLN A 351 6.60 -1.05 14.41
C GLN A 351 6.22 0.02 15.44
N LYS A 352 5.44 -0.40 16.44
CA LYS A 352 4.95 0.42 17.55
C LYS A 352 5.80 0.10 18.76
N ILE A 353 6.51 1.12 19.25
CA ILE A 353 7.57 0.99 20.25
C ILE A 353 7.22 1.87 21.43
N GLU A 354 7.29 1.34 22.64
CA GLU A 354 7.11 2.10 23.87
C GLU A 354 8.45 2.19 24.60
N PHE A 355 8.91 3.41 24.86
CA PHE A 355 10.12 3.69 25.64
C PHE A 355 9.73 4.00 27.08
N LEU A 356 10.05 3.11 28.02
CA LEU A 356 9.71 3.26 29.43
C LEU A 356 10.69 4.18 30.15
N PHE A 357 10.16 5.14 30.90
CA PHE A 357 10.94 6.01 31.76
C PHE A 357 11.27 5.29 33.07
N PRO A 358 12.50 5.45 33.60
CA PRO A 358 12.88 4.82 34.87
C PRO A 358 12.13 5.43 36.07
N GLN A 359 11.66 6.67 35.92
CA GLN A 359 10.79 7.36 36.86
C GLN A 359 9.69 8.09 36.08
N PRO A 360 8.46 8.20 36.63
CA PRO A 360 7.41 8.97 35.99
C PRO A 360 7.87 10.42 35.75
N LEU A 361 7.68 10.94 34.54
CA LEU A 361 7.96 12.33 34.18
C LEU A 361 6.82 13.24 34.69
N PRO A 362 7.03 14.09 35.71
CA PRO A 362 5.99 14.94 36.25
C PRO A 362 5.54 16.05 35.27
N PRO A 363 4.32 16.60 35.45
CA PRO A 363 3.88 17.78 34.71
C PRO A 363 4.87 18.96 34.81
N GLY A 364 5.18 19.58 33.68
CA GLY A 364 6.12 20.69 33.52
C GLY A 364 7.60 20.30 33.48
N GLU A 365 7.93 19.04 33.76
CA GLU A 365 9.32 18.57 33.64
C GLU A 365 9.64 18.08 32.23
N SER A 366 10.94 17.99 31.94
CA SER A 366 11.42 17.54 30.64
C SER A 366 12.52 16.51 30.78
N LEU A 367 12.61 15.62 29.80
CA LEU A 367 13.70 14.67 29.65
C LEU A 367 14.13 14.60 28.20
N THR A 368 15.35 14.10 27.96
CA THR A 368 15.85 13.82 26.61
C THR A 368 16.02 12.32 26.45
N ILE A 369 15.63 11.78 25.30
CA ILE A 369 15.82 10.38 24.93
C ILE A 369 16.69 10.35 23.69
N TYR A 370 17.81 9.63 23.78
CA TYR A 370 18.55 9.20 22.61
C TYR A 370 18.10 7.80 22.22
N TYR A 371 17.82 7.56 20.96
CA TYR A 371 17.58 6.20 20.49
C TYR A 371 18.04 5.97 19.04
N ARG A 372 18.34 4.70 18.74
CA ARG A 372 18.69 4.20 17.41
C ARG A 372 17.70 3.11 17.02
N LEU A 373 17.18 3.20 15.81
CA LEU A 373 16.40 2.14 15.16
C LEU A 373 17.16 1.67 13.93
N THR A 374 17.32 0.37 13.77
CA THR A 374 17.91 -0.26 12.58
C THR A 374 16.79 -0.88 11.75
N TRP A 375 16.86 -0.75 10.44
CA TRP A 375 15.93 -1.40 9.53
C TRP A 375 16.72 -2.09 8.41
N PRO A 376 17.05 -3.38 8.58
CA PRO A 376 17.81 -4.12 7.59
C PRO A 376 17.05 -4.26 6.28
N ASN A 377 17.81 -4.21 5.18
CA ASN A 377 17.33 -4.30 3.81
C ASN A 377 16.38 -3.19 3.34
N GLU A 378 16.12 -2.16 4.16
CA GLU A 378 15.16 -1.11 3.85
C GLU A 378 15.52 -0.35 2.56
N LEU A 379 16.79 -0.02 2.38
CA LEU A 379 17.27 0.77 1.23
C LEU A 379 17.01 0.08 -0.12
N ALA A 380 17.06 -1.25 -0.18
CA ALA A 380 16.79 -2.01 -1.40
C ALA A 380 15.33 -1.91 -1.88
N HIS A 381 14.43 -1.43 -1.02
CA HIS A 381 13.02 -1.28 -1.34
C HIS A 381 12.63 0.17 -1.66
N TYR A 382 13.58 1.11 -1.65
CA TYR A 382 13.31 2.49 -2.02
C TYR A 382 13.04 2.61 -3.53
N SER A 383 11.81 2.99 -3.86
CA SER A 383 11.37 3.40 -5.20
C SER A 383 11.77 4.83 -5.56
N SER A 384 12.08 5.66 -4.54
CA SER A 384 12.53 7.04 -4.68
C SER A 384 13.53 7.42 -3.59
N GLU A 385 14.50 8.27 -3.93
CA GLU A 385 15.57 8.73 -3.04
C GLU A 385 15.05 9.89 -2.16
N THR A 386 14.20 9.54 -1.20
CA THR A 386 13.63 10.49 -0.23
C THR A 386 13.66 9.91 1.17
N GLN A 387 13.72 10.75 2.22
CA GLN A 387 13.47 10.37 3.61
C GLN A 387 12.36 11.24 4.18
N SER A 388 11.41 10.68 4.93
CA SER A 388 10.28 11.43 5.48
C SER A 388 10.14 11.30 6.99
N ILE A 389 9.64 12.35 7.62
CA ILE A 389 9.23 12.37 9.02
C ILE A 389 7.81 12.93 9.14
N SER A 390 6.95 12.19 9.83
CA SER A 390 5.59 12.63 10.18
C SER A 390 5.56 13.22 11.58
N LEU A 391 4.80 14.31 11.72
CA LEU A 391 4.53 15.00 12.97
C LEU A 391 3.07 14.85 13.45
N THR A 392 2.22 14.13 12.71
CA THR A 392 0.77 14.01 12.97
C THR A 392 0.41 13.44 14.35
N ARG A 393 1.37 12.81 15.05
CA ARG A 393 1.17 12.20 16.38
C ARG A 393 1.42 13.16 17.54
N TYR A 394 2.03 14.32 17.30
CA TYR A 394 2.46 15.23 18.35
C TYR A 394 1.42 16.34 18.58
N THR A 395 0.38 16.08 19.38
CA THR A 395 -0.78 17.00 19.43
C THR A 395 -0.49 18.34 20.08
N HIS A 396 0.53 18.42 20.93
CA HIS A 396 1.01 19.69 21.49
C HIS A 396 2.07 20.38 20.63
N GLY A 397 2.45 19.77 19.50
CA GLY A 397 3.40 20.31 18.54
C GLY A 397 4.87 19.98 18.84
N VAL A 398 5.73 20.48 17.94
CA VAL A 398 7.18 20.33 18.01
C VAL A 398 7.81 21.73 18.02
N GLY A 399 8.76 21.96 18.93
CA GLY A 399 9.47 23.23 19.06
C GLY A 399 10.50 23.43 17.96
N ASP A 400 11.50 22.55 17.89
CA ASP A 400 12.51 22.54 16.83
C ASP A 400 12.62 21.15 16.21
N LEU A 401 12.46 21.06 14.89
CA LEU A 401 12.72 19.85 14.11
C LEU A 401 14.08 19.96 13.43
N GLN A 402 14.97 19.03 13.73
CA GLN A 402 16.23 18.83 13.02
C GLN A 402 16.18 17.51 12.26
N PHE A 403 16.07 17.58 10.94
CA PHE A 403 15.91 16.39 10.11
C PHE A 403 17.01 16.33 9.07
N GLY A 404 17.72 15.21 9.01
CA GLY A 404 18.88 15.08 8.14
C GLY A 404 19.12 13.66 7.65
N ILE A 405 19.98 13.58 6.65
CA ILE A 405 20.49 12.34 6.08
C ILE A 405 22.02 12.34 6.13
N VAL A 406 22.61 11.15 6.28
CA VAL A 406 24.04 10.91 6.18
C VAL A 406 24.26 9.69 5.27
N ASP A 407 25.14 9.83 4.30
CA ASP A 407 25.47 8.79 3.32
C ASP A 407 26.97 8.92 2.96
N LYS A 408 27.52 7.85 2.39
CA LYS A 408 28.89 7.82 1.87
C LYS A 408 28.95 8.36 0.44
N VAL A 409 27.84 8.26 -0.26
CA VAL A 409 27.70 8.75 -1.64
C VAL A 409 27.32 10.22 -1.60
N ASP A 410 27.98 11.04 -2.42
CA ASP A 410 27.60 12.44 -2.58
C ASP A 410 26.17 12.55 -3.11
N HIS A 411 25.50 13.67 -2.80
CA HIS A 411 24.14 13.93 -3.24
C HIS A 411 24.03 15.26 -3.97
N VAL A 412 23.19 15.30 -4.99
CA VAL A 412 22.75 16.53 -5.67
C VAL A 412 21.24 16.73 -5.49
N GLY A 413 20.80 17.98 -5.64
CA GLY A 413 19.39 18.32 -5.53
C GLY A 413 18.79 18.04 -4.15
N VAL A 414 19.59 18.20 -3.09
CA VAL A 414 19.11 17.99 -1.72
C VAL A 414 18.19 19.13 -1.31
N ASN A 415 16.90 18.82 -1.22
CA ASN A 415 15.84 19.78 -0.92
C ASN A 415 14.94 19.23 0.19
N CYS A 416 14.48 20.09 1.10
CA CYS A 416 13.44 19.73 2.06
C CYS A 416 12.08 20.21 1.55
N GLN A 417 11.06 19.39 1.75
CA GLN A 417 9.68 19.69 1.41
C GLN A 417 8.75 19.43 2.59
N GLN A 418 7.65 20.17 2.66
CA GLN A 418 6.59 20.05 3.66
C GLN A 418 5.32 19.51 3.02
N PHE A 419 4.59 18.66 3.74
CA PHE A 419 3.36 18.05 3.23
C PHE A 419 2.20 19.05 3.30
N ILE A 420 1.67 19.46 2.15
CA ILE A 420 0.54 20.39 2.05
C ILE A 420 -0.79 19.68 1.75
N GLY A 421 -0.74 18.48 1.15
CA GLY A 421 -1.92 17.64 0.91
C GLY A 421 -2.91 18.18 -0.13
N GLU A 422 -2.45 18.94 -1.12
CA GLU A 422 -3.29 19.45 -2.21
C GLU A 422 -3.32 18.49 -3.41
N ASP A 423 -4.44 18.45 -4.14
CA ASP A 423 -4.75 17.44 -5.16
C ASP A 423 -3.68 17.31 -6.26
N ASP A 424 -3.08 18.43 -6.68
CA ASP A 424 -2.08 18.48 -7.75
C ASP A 424 -0.62 18.51 -7.24
N ASP A 425 -0.38 19.10 -6.06
CA ASP A 425 0.93 19.23 -5.42
C ASP A 425 0.87 18.81 -3.93
N LEU A 426 1.40 17.63 -3.62
CA LEU A 426 1.36 17.09 -2.25
C LEU A 426 2.40 17.71 -1.32
N TRP A 427 3.47 18.24 -1.91
CA TRP A 427 4.68 18.66 -1.23
C TRP A 427 5.11 20.02 -1.74
N ASP A 428 5.30 20.97 -0.84
CA ASP A 428 5.87 22.28 -1.16
C ASP A 428 7.29 22.38 -0.63
N SER A 429 8.12 23.20 -1.28
CA SER A 429 9.53 23.36 -0.90
C SER A 429 9.66 24.20 0.36
N VAL A 430 10.45 23.70 1.31
CA VAL A 430 10.88 24.50 2.47
C VAL A 430 11.99 25.44 2.00
N SER A 431 11.87 26.73 2.30
CA SER A 431 12.84 27.76 1.88
C SER A 431 14.22 27.67 2.56
N ASN A 432 14.42 26.72 3.48
CA ASN A 432 15.64 26.58 4.25
C ASN A 432 16.73 25.87 3.44
N THR A 433 17.97 26.32 3.58
CA THR A 433 19.14 25.60 3.09
C THR A 433 19.62 24.60 4.13
N PRO A 434 20.05 23.38 3.75
CA PRO A 434 20.61 22.44 4.70
C PRO A 434 22.00 22.88 5.17
N ASP A 435 22.33 22.54 6.40
CA ASP A 435 23.71 22.53 6.89
C ASP A 435 24.40 21.27 6.36
N TYR A 436 25.42 21.44 5.53
CA TYR A 436 26.31 20.35 5.12
C TYR A 436 27.37 20.08 6.21
N PHE A 437 27.68 18.82 6.49
CA PHE A 437 28.68 18.44 7.49
C PHE A 437 29.36 17.11 7.17
N ALA A 438 30.58 16.92 7.66
CA ALA A 438 31.21 15.61 7.76
C ALA A 438 30.82 14.93 9.09
N ALA A 439 30.56 13.62 9.07
CA ALA A 439 30.13 12.90 10.28
C ALA A 439 31.16 13.01 11.41
N ASP A 440 32.46 12.99 11.08
CA ASP A 440 33.59 13.11 12.01
C ASP A 440 33.61 14.44 12.78
N GLU A 441 32.96 15.48 12.25
CA GLU A 441 32.87 16.80 12.91
C GLU A 441 31.73 16.86 13.94
N ARG A 442 30.88 15.83 14.02
CA ARG A 442 29.72 15.73 14.91
C ARG A 442 29.96 14.68 15.99
N PRO A 443 30.27 15.06 17.25
CA PRO A 443 30.53 14.10 18.33
C PRO A 443 29.37 13.12 18.56
N GLU A 444 28.14 13.57 18.36
CA GLU A 444 26.94 12.74 18.51
C GLU A 444 26.83 11.62 17.44
N LEU A 445 27.59 11.71 16.35
CA LEU A 445 27.69 10.68 15.30
C LEU A 445 28.94 9.82 15.44
N ALA A 446 29.57 9.80 16.63
CA ALA A 446 30.73 8.95 16.93
C ALA A 446 30.63 7.47 16.50
N PRO A 447 29.45 6.79 16.50
CA PRO A 447 29.36 5.40 16.02
C PRO A 447 29.77 5.19 14.56
N ILE A 448 29.73 6.23 13.73
CA ILE A 448 30.02 6.16 12.29
C ILE A 448 31.26 6.99 11.90
N HIS A 449 32.08 7.39 12.87
CA HIS A 449 33.31 8.15 12.61
C HIS A 449 34.38 7.32 11.89
N GLY A 450 35.18 7.96 11.04
CA GLY A 450 36.31 7.35 10.32
C GLY A 450 35.91 6.60 9.04
N GLU A 451 34.66 6.75 8.60
CA GLU A 451 34.13 6.07 7.43
C GLU A 451 33.82 7.00 6.24
N ASP A 452 34.29 8.26 6.32
CA ASP A 452 34.17 9.32 5.31
C ASP A 452 32.72 9.71 4.96
N TYR A 453 31.79 9.59 5.91
CA TYR A 453 30.39 9.97 5.70
C TYR A 453 30.18 11.49 5.72
N THR A 454 29.29 11.96 4.86
CA THR A 454 28.85 13.36 4.82
C THR A 454 27.32 13.42 4.88
N GLY A 455 26.79 14.56 5.31
CA GLY A 455 25.37 14.69 5.53
C GLY A 455 24.83 16.09 5.37
N TYR A 456 23.51 16.15 5.33
CA TYR A 456 22.72 17.36 5.19
C TYR A 456 21.71 17.41 6.33
N LEU A 457 21.65 18.53 7.06
CA LEU A 457 20.73 18.72 8.18
C LEU A 457 19.88 19.97 7.97
N TYR A 458 18.56 19.80 7.95
CA TYR A 458 17.62 20.91 7.98
C TYR A 458 17.21 21.20 9.41
N THR A 459 17.17 22.48 9.77
CA THR A 459 16.54 22.96 11.02
C THR A 459 15.28 23.73 10.67
N ILE A 460 14.14 23.29 11.18
CA ILE A 460 12.82 23.87 10.98
C ILE A 460 12.27 24.25 12.36
N ARG A 461 12.08 25.55 12.59
CA ARG A 461 11.59 26.06 13.86
C ARG A 461 10.07 26.12 13.86
N ALA A 462 9.47 25.65 14.95
CA ALA A 462 8.04 25.54 15.15
C ALA A 462 7.31 24.97 13.92
N PRO A 463 7.68 23.76 13.44
CA PRO A 463 7.05 23.16 12.27
C PRO A 463 5.55 23.01 12.48
N ASP A 464 4.76 23.48 11.52
CA ASP A 464 3.30 23.54 11.56
C ASP A 464 2.60 22.65 10.52
N TYR A 465 3.37 22.01 9.63
CA TYR A 465 2.87 21.03 8.66
C TYR A 465 2.85 19.59 9.20
N PRO A 466 1.95 18.71 8.70
CA PRO A 466 1.81 17.32 9.15
C PRO A 466 3.05 16.45 8.99
N GLY A 467 3.93 16.77 8.05
CA GLY A 467 5.16 16.04 7.83
C GLY A 467 6.11 16.73 6.87
N TYR A 468 7.35 16.26 6.86
CA TYR A 468 8.44 16.80 6.05
C TYR A 468 9.18 15.66 5.36
N ARG A 469 9.78 15.94 4.22
CA ARG A 469 10.69 15.01 3.54
C ARG A 469 11.94 15.71 3.05
N ILE A 470 13.03 14.96 2.96
CA ILE A 470 14.25 15.35 2.27
C ILE A 470 14.29 14.55 0.97
N CYS A 471 14.32 15.23 -0.16
CA CYS A 471 14.53 14.65 -1.47
C CYS A 471 16.01 14.83 -1.84
N TYR A 472 16.63 13.79 -2.40
CA TYR A 472 18.03 13.83 -2.80
C TYR A 472 18.25 12.92 -4.01
N THR A 473 19.38 13.07 -4.68
CA THR A 473 19.79 12.17 -5.76
C THR A 473 21.25 11.80 -5.56
N PRO A 474 21.57 10.52 -5.32
CA PRO A 474 22.95 10.05 -5.22
C PRO A 474 23.72 10.31 -6.52
N VAL A 475 24.97 10.73 -6.38
CA VAL A 475 25.90 10.85 -7.49
C VAL A 475 26.56 9.49 -7.71
N GLU A 476 26.21 8.82 -8.81
CA GLU A 476 26.80 7.53 -9.22
C GLU A 476 28.29 7.63 -9.59
#